data_AF-A0A9P1H0T8-F1
#
_entry.id   AF-A0A9P1H0T8-F1
#
_cell.length_a   1.000
_cell.length_b   1.000
_cell.length_c   1.000
_cell.angle_alpha   90.00
_cell.angle_beta   90.00
_cell.angle_gamma   90.00
#
_symmetry.space_group_name_H-M   'P 1'
#
loop_
_entity.id
_entity.type
_entity.pdbx_description
1 polymer ?
#
loop_
_entity_poly.entity_id
_entity_poly.type
_entity_poly.pdbx_seq_one_letter_code
_entity_poly.pdbx_strand_id
1 'polypeptide(L)'
;MAPSIHPSIDSGLVKGAENFQGGTIRCHCASNPVEPLLRHRRHPRDNVEVTANAAKLHVVDANAAILRNACKECGVHLFGRIEKEHPFKGLDFVHVELSSEKGWQEPQFAAFVSSIIEQGFHPKGIDEVRAKLESVGLKTYDSLSPPLMDAIATWTAQKSGALPAQL
;
A
#
# COMPACT_ATOMS: atom_id res chain seq x y z
N MET A 1 19.63 16.53 -11.73
CA MET A 1 19.59 15.65 -10.54
C MET A 1 18.37 14.79 -10.67
N ALA A 2 18.45 13.48 -10.41
CA ALA A 2 17.26 12.64 -10.47
C ALA A 2 16.25 13.07 -9.40
N PRO A 3 14.94 13.11 -9.70
CA PRO A 3 13.93 13.45 -8.71
C PRO A 3 13.97 12.44 -7.55
N SER A 4 13.82 12.94 -6.32
CA SER A 4 13.53 12.09 -5.15
C SER A 4 12.11 11.56 -5.29
N ILE A 5 11.94 10.24 -5.17
CA ILE A 5 10.65 9.57 -5.36
C ILE A 5 10.06 9.17 -4.01
N HIS A 6 10.84 8.44 -3.22
CA HIS A 6 10.43 8.01 -1.89
C HIS A 6 11.66 7.62 -1.06
N PRO A 7 11.73 7.99 0.24
CA PRO A 7 12.89 7.71 1.08
C PRO A 7 13.31 6.23 1.13
N SER A 8 12.35 5.30 0.98
CA SER A 8 12.62 3.86 1.00
C SER A 8 13.27 3.31 -0.28
N ILE A 9 13.29 4.08 -1.38
CA ILE A 9 13.85 3.63 -2.67
C ILE A 9 14.92 4.58 -3.23
N ASP A 10 15.05 5.79 -2.69
CA ASP A 10 16.02 6.78 -3.19
C ASP A 10 17.48 6.29 -3.08
N SER A 11 17.75 5.38 -2.13
CA SER A 11 19.05 4.71 -1.94
C SER A 11 19.09 3.28 -2.51
N GLY A 12 18.11 2.90 -3.34
CA GLY A 12 17.95 1.55 -3.90
C GLY A 12 16.99 0.66 -3.11
N LEU A 13 16.63 -0.48 -3.70
CA LEU A 13 15.70 -1.44 -3.10
C LEU A 13 16.41 -2.34 -2.09
N VAL A 14 15.78 -2.54 -0.93
CA VAL A 14 16.24 -3.48 0.10
C VAL A 14 15.36 -4.73 0.05
N LYS A 15 15.95 -5.88 -0.28
CA LYS A 15 15.25 -7.17 -0.37
C LYS A 15 14.67 -7.58 0.99
N GLY A 16 13.45 -8.14 0.99
CA GLY A 16 12.83 -8.71 2.17
C GLY A 16 13.50 -9.99 2.66
N ALA A 17 13.36 -10.30 3.94
CA ALA A 17 13.99 -11.45 4.59
C ALA A 17 13.12 -12.72 4.44
N GLU A 18 13.69 -13.83 3.95
CA GLU A 18 12.97 -15.07 3.58
C GLU A 18 11.96 -15.57 4.64
N ASN A 19 12.32 -15.52 5.93
CA ASN A 19 11.49 -16.00 7.03
C ASN A 19 10.95 -14.87 7.92
N PHE A 20 10.68 -13.69 7.36
CA PHE A 20 10.15 -12.55 8.10
C PHE A 20 8.77 -12.85 8.71
N GLN A 21 8.64 -12.67 10.03
CA GLN A 21 7.44 -13.05 10.80
C GLN A 21 6.37 -11.94 10.90
N GLY A 22 6.65 -10.78 10.31
CA GLY A 22 5.84 -9.58 10.52
C GLY A 22 6.47 -8.69 11.58
N GLY A 23 5.73 -7.66 12.00
CA GLY A 23 6.24 -6.64 12.88
C GLY A 23 5.19 -5.62 13.28
N THR A 24 5.60 -4.61 14.03
CA THR A 24 4.71 -3.51 14.45
C THR A 24 4.95 -2.26 13.60
N ILE A 25 3.88 -1.60 13.16
CA ILE A 25 3.93 -0.24 12.58
C ILE A 25 3.47 0.78 13.61
N ARG A 26 3.99 2.01 13.54
CA ARG A 26 3.68 3.07 14.50
C ARG A 26 3.37 4.38 13.81
N CYS A 27 2.38 5.11 14.32
CA CYS A 27 2.15 6.48 13.86
C CYS A 27 3.24 7.42 14.39
N HIS A 28 3.31 8.66 13.89
CA HIS A 28 4.37 9.63 14.24
C HIS A 28 4.11 10.43 15.52
N CYS A 29 3.19 9.99 16.39
CA CYS A 29 2.96 10.66 17.66
C CYS A 29 4.15 10.41 18.61
N ALA A 30 4.69 11.47 19.20
CA ALA A 30 5.78 11.36 20.17
C ALA A 30 5.36 10.65 21.48
N SER A 31 4.08 10.75 21.84
CA SER A 31 3.48 10.07 22.99
C SER A 31 2.25 9.29 22.57
N ASN A 32 2.06 8.12 23.20
CA ASN A 32 0.92 7.22 22.96
C ASN A 32 0.64 6.99 21.46
N PRO A 33 1.62 6.48 20.70
CA PRO A 33 1.42 6.18 19.28
C PRO A 33 0.40 5.06 19.13
N VAL A 34 -0.33 5.08 18.02
CA VAL A 34 -1.15 3.95 17.62
C VAL A 34 -0.21 2.89 17.06
N GLU A 35 -0.37 1.66 17.54
CA GLU A 35 0.50 0.54 17.18
C GLU A 35 -0.31 -0.63 16.61
N PRO A 36 -0.43 -0.74 15.28
CA PRO A 36 -0.89 -1.96 14.64
C PRO A 36 0.21 -3.02 14.57
N LEU A 37 -0.10 -4.23 15.01
CA LEU A 37 0.66 -5.43 14.79
C LEU A 37 0.28 -6.04 13.44
N LEU A 38 1.28 -6.35 12.63
CA LEU A 38 1.18 -6.98 11.32
C LEU A 38 1.79 -8.37 11.39
N ARG A 39 0.98 -9.41 11.25
CA ARG A 39 1.44 -10.81 11.24
C ARG A 39 1.76 -11.22 9.79
N HIS A 40 2.96 -11.75 9.56
CA HIS A 40 3.45 -12.15 8.22
C HIS A 40 3.57 -11.03 7.17
N ARG A 41 4.05 -11.40 5.97
CA ARG A 41 4.27 -10.48 4.84
C ARG A 41 3.05 -10.17 3.99
N ARG A 42 2.10 -11.12 3.91
CA ARG A 42 0.77 -10.84 3.38
C ARG A 42 -0.09 -10.39 4.53
N HIS A 43 -0.90 -9.37 4.30
CA HIS A 43 -1.75 -8.76 5.31
C HIS A 43 -3.22 -9.10 5.05
N PRO A 44 -3.66 -10.36 5.22
CA PRO A 44 -5.06 -10.65 5.48
C PRO A 44 -5.56 -9.76 6.60
N ARG A 45 -6.84 -9.40 6.56
CA ARG A 45 -7.50 -8.63 7.63
C ARG A 45 -7.19 -9.17 9.03
N ASP A 46 -7.22 -10.49 9.17
CA ASP A 46 -7.03 -11.17 10.46
C ASP A 46 -5.59 -11.09 10.99
N ASN A 47 -4.65 -10.63 10.16
CA ASN A 47 -3.25 -10.43 10.50
C ASN A 47 -2.94 -8.97 10.92
N VAL A 48 -3.91 -8.06 10.89
CA VAL A 48 -3.73 -6.65 11.28
C VAL A 48 -4.56 -6.35 12.53
N GLU A 49 -3.87 -6.15 13.64
CA GLU A 49 -4.48 -5.95 14.96
C GLU A 49 -3.94 -4.67 15.60
N VAL A 50 -4.82 -3.77 16.05
CA VAL A 50 -4.40 -2.56 16.77
C VAL A 50 -4.18 -2.90 18.24
N THR A 51 -2.92 -2.90 18.68
CA THR A 51 -2.52 -3.32 20.03
C THR A 51 -2.41 -2.15 21.01
N ALA A 52 -2.31 -0.91 20.52
CA ALA A 52 -2.24 0.29 21.37
C ALA A 52 -3.00 1.49 20.80
N ASN A 53 -3.61 2.27 21.71
CA ASN A 53 -4.20 3.59 21.46
C ASN A 53 -5.25 3.67 20.32
N ALA A 54 -6.03 2.61 20.13
CA ALA A 54 -7.02 2.51 19.05
C ALA A 54 -8.04 3.65 19.01
N ALA A 55 -8.35 4.30 20.13
CA ALA A 55 -9.26 5.46 20.20
C ALA A 55 -8.79 6.66 19.35
N LYS A 56 -7.50 6.73 19.04
CA LYS A 56 -6.90 7.77 18.18
C LYS A 56 -7.09 7.48 16.69
N LEU A 57 -7.61 6.32 16.29
CA LEU A 57 -7.91 6.02 14.91
C LEU A 57 -9.26 6.59 14.49
N HIS A 58 -9.34 6.99 13.22
CA HIS A 58 -10.59 7.31 12.53
C HIS A 58 -10.49 6.94 11.06
N VAL A 59 -11.64 6.76 10.42
CA VAL A 59 -11.74 6.57 8.97
C VAL A 59 -11.75 7.94 8.30
N VAL A 60 -10.84 8.16 7.35
CA VAL A 60 -10.70 9.45 6.64
C VAL A 60 -11.92 9.76 5.76
N ASP A 61 -12.40 8.77 5.02
CA ASP A 61 -13.61 8.86 4.20
C ASP A 61 -14.36 7.53 4.26
N ALA A 62 -15.58 7.55 4.83
CA ALA A 62 -16.44 6.38 4.97
C ALA A 62 -17.06 5.94 3.64
N ASN A 63 -17.05 6.81 2.61
CA ASN A 63 -17.61 6.49 1.30
C ASN A 63 -16.59 5.83 0.38
N ALA A 64 -15.29 5.98 0.64
CA ALA A 64 -14.22 5.36 -0.13
C ALA A 64 -14.36 3.83 -0.19
N ALA A 65 -13.86 3.23 -1.27
CA ALA A 65 -13.79 1.77 -1.40
C ALA A 65 -12.81 1.17 -0.38
N ILE A 66 -11.67 1.84 -0.17
CA ILE A 66 -10.68 1.52 0.85
C ILE A 66 -10.85 2.51 1.99
N LEU A 67 -11.32 2.02 3.14
CA LEU A 67 -11.47 2.78 4.36
C LEU A 67 -10.08 2.99 4.98
N ARG A 68 -9.52 4.18 4.75
CA ARG A 68 -8.19 4.56 5.25
C ARG A 68 -8.30 4.92 6.73
N ASN A 69 -7.68 4.12 7.60
CA ASN A 69 -7.64 4.35 9.05
C ASN A 69 -6.41 5.17 9.39
N ALA A 70 -6.63 6.40 9.83
CA ALA A 70 -5.59 7.37 10.12
C ALA A 70 -5.59 7.78 11.60
N CYS A 71 -4.41 8.14 12.10
CA CYS A 71 -4.29 8.76 13.42
C CYS A 71 -4.87 10.18 13.39
N LYS A 72 -5.77 10.48 14.35
CA LYS A 72 -6.42 11.80 14.51
C LYS A 72 -5.42 12.94 14.80
N GLU A 73 -4.27 12.63 15.40
CA GLU A 73 -3.31 13.65 15.83
C GLU A 73 -2.27 13.95 14.74
N CYS A 74 -1.56 12.92 14.25
CA CYS A 74 -0.45 13.11 13.31
C CYS A 74 -0.84 12.88 11.84
N GLY A 75 -2.09 12.50 11.54
CA GLY A 75 -2.61 12.28 10.18
C GLY A 75 -2.09 11.02 9.46
N VAL A 76 -1.12 10.31 10.04
CA VAL A 76 -0.51 9.11 9.44
C VAL A 76 -1.57 8.02 9.22
N HIS A 77 -1.64 7.52 7.99
CA HIS A 77 -2.46 6.36 7.63
C HIS A 77 -1.76 5.08 8.08
N LEU A 78 -2.44 4.26 8.88
CA LEU A 78 -1.86 3.04 9.42
C LEU A 78 -2.27 1.81 8.60
N PHE A 79 -3.56 1.67 8.31
CA PHE A 79 -4.05 0.61 7.45
C PHE A 79 -5.30 1.03 6.66
N GLY A 80 -5.45 0.50 5.46
CA GLY A 80 -6.63 0.64 4.61
C GLY A 80 -7.40 -0.65 4.57
N ARG A 81 -8.69 -0.63 4.92
CA ARG A 81 -9.54 -1.83 4.97
C ARG A 81 -10.68 -1.73 3.98
N ILE A 82 -11.01 -2.85 3.35
CA ILE A 82 -12.15 -2.94 2.42
C ILE A 82 -13.26 -3.78 3.05
N GLU A 83 -14.41 -3.17 3.29
CA GLU A 83 -15.59 -3.85 3.85
C GLU A 83 -16.66 -4.16 2.80
N LYS A 84 -16.74 -3.31 1.76
CA LYS A 84 -17.65 -3.47 0.63
C LYS A 84 -17.21 -4.63 -0.25
N GLU A 85 -18.13 -5.12 -1.08
CA GLU A 85 -17.83 -6.18 -2.04
C GLU A 85 -16.84 -5.68 -3.11
N HIS A 86 -15.67 -6.28 -3.17
CA HIS A 86 -14.52 -5.80 -3.96
C HIS A 86 -13.49 -6.92 -4.16
N PRO A 87 -12.71 -6.95 -5.26
CA PRO A 87 -11.70 -7.99 -5.53
C PRO A 87 -10.62 -8.12 -4.44
N PHE A 88 -10.29 -7.03 -3.74
CA PHE A 88 -9.32 -7.02 -2.64
C PHE A 88 -9.95 -7.11 -1.24
N LYS A 89 -11.25 -7.43 -1.12
CA LYS A 89 -11.87 -7.62 0.19
C LYS A 89 -11.16 -8.75 0.95
N GLY A 90 -10.81 -8.51 2.21
CA GLY A 90 -10.06 -9.45 3.05
C GLY A 90 -8.55 -9.19 3.11
N LEU A 91 -8.04 -8.24 2.32
CA LEU A 91 -6.68 -7.72 2.42
C LEU A 91 -6.69 -6.32 3.02
N ASP A 92 -5.80 -6.07 3.98
CA ASP A 92 -5.54 -4.73 4.50
C ASP A 92 -4.27 -4.16 3.81
N PHE A 93 -4.32 -2.86 3.50
CA PHE A 93 -3.23 -2.12 2.88
C PHE A 93 -2.45 -1.36 3.95
N VAL A 94 -1.13 -1.48 3.99
CA VAL A 94 -0.30 -0.92 5.08
C VAL A 94 0.95 -0.23 4.54
N HIS A 95 1.40 0.77 5.28
CA HIS A 95 2.67 1.48 5.05
C HIS A 95 3.76 0.85 5.93
N VAL A 96 4.48 -0.15 5.40
CA VAL A 96 5.50 -0.89 6.15
C VAL A 96 6.71 -0.04 6.53
N GLU A 97 6.90 1.11 5.88
CA GLU A 97 7.90 2.12 6.25
C GLU A 97 7.67 2.72 7.64
N LEU A 98 6.47 2.57 8.21
CA LEU A 98 6.15 2.95 9.59
C LEU A 98 6.65 1.94 10.63
N SER A 99 7.24 0.82 10.18
CA SER A 99 7.87 -0.16 11.05
C SER A 99 9.36 0.11 11.18
N SER A 100 9.89 -0.04 12.39
CA SER A 100 11.34 -0.04 12.61
C SER A 100 12.02 -1.34 12.17
N GLU A 101 11.24 -2.39 11.93
CA GLU A 101 11.74 -3.72 11.62
C GLU A 101 12.20 -3.83 10.16
N LYS A 102 13.24 -4.63 9.92
CA LYS A 102 13.79 -4.89 8.58
C LYS A 102 13.39 -6.29 8.13
N GLY A 103 13.18 -6.47 6.83
CA GLY A 103 12.80 -7.75 6.25
C GLY A 103 11.42 -7.77 5.59
N TRP A 104 10.70 -6.64 5.61
CA TRP A 104 9.50 -6.41 4.82
C TRP A 104 9.74 -6.68 3.32
N GLN A 105 8.69 -7.11 2.62
CA GLN A 105 8.76 -7.34 1.18
C GLN A 105 9.16 -6.05 0.46
N GLU A 106 10.15 -6.14 -0.44
CA GLU A 106 10.59 -5.00 -1.22
C GLU A 106 9.50 -4.54 -2.21
N PRO A 107 9.47 -3.24 -2.56
CA PRO A 107 8.63 -2.75 -3.64
C PRO A 107 8.86 -3.54 -4.94
N GLN A 108 7.76 -3.92 -5.61
CA GLN A 108 7.82 -4.79 -6.81
C GLN A 108 7.57 -4.00 -8.10
N PHE A 109 6.83 -2.90 -8.04
CA PHE A 109 6.48 -2.04 -9.18
C PHE A 109 5.99 -0.67 -8.66
N ALA A 110 5.83 0.29 -9.57
CA ALA A 110 5.21 1.58 -9.30
C ALA A 110 3.82 1.63 -9.97
N ALA A 111 2.79 1.92 -9.18
CA ALA A 111 1.40 1.99 -9.60
C ALA A 111 0.91 3.43 -9.77
N PHE A 112 -0.07 3.64 -10.63
CA PHE A 112 -0.73 4.94 -10.86
C PHE A 112 0.25 6.10 -11.06
N VAL A 113 1.33 5.88 -11.82
CA VAL A 113 2.43 6.86 -11.96
C VAL A 113 1.95 8.18 -12.54
N SER A 114 1.08 8.16 -13.56
CA SER A 114 0.48 9.39 -14.11
C SER A 114 -0.30 10.22 -13.10
N SER A 115 -0.88 9.62 -12.06
CA SER A 115 -1.73 10.34 -11.08
C SER A 115 -0.97 11.31 -10.17
N ILE A 116 0.37 11.31 -10.19
CA ILE A 116 1.12 12.39 -9.52
C ILE A 116 0.87 13.76 -10.20
N ILE A 117 0.48 13.76 -11.47
CA ILE A 117 0.10 14.99 -12.20
C ILE A 117 -1.18 15.58 -11.60
N GLU A 118 -2.13 14.73 -11.20
CA GLU A 118 -3.37 15.15 -10.53
C GLU A 118 -3.10 15.80 -9.16
N GLN A 119 -1.94 15.52 -8.58
CA GLN A 119 -1.46 16.14 -7.33
C GLN A 119 -0.61 17.41 -7.56
N GLY A 120 -0.53 17.89 -8.81
CA GLY A 120 0.16 19.13 -9.17
C GLY A 120 1.58 18.95 -9.72
N PHE A 121 2.04 17.72 -9.98
CA PHE A 121 3.34 17.50 -10.61
C PHE A 121 3.32 17.92 -12.09
N HIS A 122 4.37 18.62 -12.53
CA HIS A 122 4.40 19.17 -13.89
C HIS A 122 4.56 18.04 -14.94
N PRO A 123 3.67 17.93 -15.96
CA PRO A 123 3.69 16.81 -16.91
C PRO A 123 5.03 16.63 -17.66
N LYS A 124 5.75 17.71 -17.95
CA LYS A 124 7.09 17.63 -18.60
C LYS A 124 8.14 16.84 -17.81
N GLY A 125 7.96 16.64 -16.50
CA GLY A 125 8.91 15.88 -15.67
C GLY A 125 8.56 14.40 -15.52
N ILE A 126 7.44 13.94 -16.07
CA ILE A 126 6.93 12.58 -15.79
C ILE A 126 7.85 11.49 -16.33
N ASP A 127 8.53 11.76 -17.45
CA ASP A 127 9.46 10.79 -18.06
C ASP A 127 10.72 10.62 -17.21
N GLU A 128 11.17 11.67 -16.52
CA GLU A 128 12.28 11.58 -15.56
C GLU A 128 11.91 10.73 -14.34
N VAL A 129 10.66 10.85 -13.87
CA VAL A 129 10.12 10.02 -12.78
C VAL A 129 10.10 8.55 -13.19
N ARG A 130 9.61 8.26 -14.40
CA ARG A 130 9.57 6.89 -14.94
C ARG A 130 10.97 6.31 -15.07
N ALA A 131 11.90 7.04 -15.67
CA ALA A 131 13.29 6.62 -15.81
C ALA A 131 13.96 6.34 -14.45
N LYS A 132 13.67 7.16 -13.43
CA LYS A 132 14.20 6.95 -12.08
C LYS A 132 13.66 5.66 -11.45
N LEU A 133 12.35 5.42 -11.54
CA LEU A 133 11.72 4.19 -11.05
C LEU A 133 12.27 2.94 -11.75
N GLU A 134 12.43 3.00 -13.07
CA GLU A 134 13.02 1.91 -13.85
C GLU A 134 14.49 1.68 -13.48
N SER A 135 15.26 2.73 -13.21
CA SER A 135 16.67 2.62 -12.79
C SER A 135 16.86 1.87 -11.47
N VAL A 136 15.86 1.88 -10.59
CA VAL A 136 15.87 1.13 -9.32
C VAL A 136 15.19 -0.24 -9.44
N GLY A 137 14.81 -0.65 -10.65
CA GLY A 137 14.21 -1.96 -10.94
C GLY A 137 12.69 -2.00 -10.81
N LEU A 138 12.02 -0.86 -10.66
CA LEU A 138 10.56 -0.78 -10.54
C LEU A 138 9.93 -0.46 -11.88
N LYS A 139 9.23 -1.45 -12.46
CA LYS A 139 8.38 -1.21 -13.64
C LYS A 139 7.28 -0.22 -13.31
N THR A 140 7.02 0.71 -14.22
CA THR A 140 6.00 1.74 -14.03
C THR A 140 4.70 1.39 -14.75
N TYR A 141 3.58 1.60 -14.07
CA TYR A 141 2.24 1.43 -14.61
C TYR A 141 1.37 2.63 -14.24
N ASP A 142 0.49 3.05 -15.15
CA ASP A 142 -0.53 4.08 -14.89
C ASP A 142 -1.82 3.46 -14.27
N SER A 143 -1.71 2.22 -13.80
CA SER A 143 -2.72 1.45 -13.05
C SER A 143 -1.97 0.51 -12.08
N LEU A 144 -2.48 -0.69 -11.81
CA LEU A 144 -1.73 -1.73 -11.12
C LEU A 144 -0.89 -2.57 -12.11
N SER A 145 -0.08 -3.49 -11.59
CA SER A 145 0.66 -4.43 -12.41
C SER A 145 -0.27 -5.37 -13.20
N PRO A 146 0.14 -5.87 -14.37
CA PRO A 146 -0.71 -6.75 -15.20
C PRO A 146 -1.31 -7.93 -14.43
N PRO A 147 -0.56 -8.68 -13.59
CA PRO A 147 -1.15 -9.77 -12.82
C PRO A 147 -2.25 -9.35 -11.86
N LEU A 148 -2.15 -8.16 -11.25
CA LEU A 148 -3.19 -7.63 -10.37
C LEU A 148 -4.40 -7.13 -11.15
N MET A 149 -4.17 -6.51 -12.32
CA MET A 149 -5.24 -6.08 -13.22
C MET A 149 -6.03 -7.28 -13.74
N ASP A 150 -5.34 -8.37 -14.13
CA ASP A 150 -5.97 -9.61 -14.55
C ASP A 150 -6.80 -10.23 -13.43
N ALA A 151 -6.28 -10.27 -12.20
CA ALA A 151 -7.03 -10.76 -11.04
C ALA A 151 -8.32 -9.96 -10.78
N ILE A 152 -8.28 -8.63 -10.92
CA ILE A 152 -9.47 -7.76 -10.81
C ILE A 152 -10.47 -8.04 -11.94
N ALA A 153 -9.98 -8.18 -13.17
CA ALA A 153 -10.82 -8.47 -14.33
C ALA A 153 -11.49 -9.84 -14.21
N THR A 154 -10.75 -10.87 -13.80
CA THR A 154 -11.28 -12.21 -13.54
C THR A 154 -12.38 -12.17 -12.49
N TRP A 155 -12.14 -11.53 -11.35
CA TRP A 155 -13.16 -11.40 -10.29
C TRP A 155 -14.42 -10.71 -10.81
N THR A 156 -14.25 -9.63 -11.58
CA THR A 156 -15.37 -8.86 -12.16
C THR A 156 -16.17 -9.71 -13.15
N ALA A 157 -15.49 -10.45 -14.02
CA ALA A 157 -16.12 -11.32 -15.01
C ALA A 157 -16.83 -12.52 -14.38
N GLN A 158 -16.28 -13.09 -13.30
CA GLN A 158 -16.96 -14.13 -12.52
C GLN A 158 -18.23 -13.59 -11.85
N LYS A 159 -18.15 -12.39 -11.27
CA LYS A 159 -19.29 -11.75 -10.63
C LYS A 159 -20.40 -11.37 -11.61
N SER A 160 -20.06 -10.93 -12.82
CA SER A 160 -21.05 -10.61 -13.85
C SER A 160 -21.62 -11.83 -14.58
N GLY A 161 -21.07 -13.03 -14.33
CA GLY A 161 -21.43 -14.27 -15.01
C GLY A 161 -20.81 -14.43 -16.41
N ALA A 162 -19.90 -13.53 -16.81
CA ALA A 162 -19.15 -13.66 -18.07
C ALA A 162 -18.09 -14.78 -18.03
N LEU A 163 -17.60 -15.14 -16.83
CA LEU A 163 -16.75 -16.31 -16.60
C LEU A 163 -17.33 -17.21 -15.50
N PRO A 164 -17.08 -18.53 -15.55
CA PRO A 164 -17.47 -19.42 -14.45
C PRO A 164 -16.67 -19.14 -13.18
N ALA A 165 -17.30 -19.35 -12.02
CA ALA A 165 -16.69 -19.12 -10.70
C ALA A 165 -15.52 -20.07 -10.38
N GLN A 166 -15.42 -21.19 -11.08
CA GLN A 166 -14.26 -22.08 -11.10
C GLN A 166 -13.72 -22.11 -12.52
N LEU A 167 -12.49 -21.61 -12.68
CA LEU A 167 -11.68 -21.80 -13.88
C LEU A 167 -10.91 -23.13 -13.78
#